data_AF-A0A4Z1F5E2-F1
#
_entry.id   AF-A0A4Z1F5E2-F1
#
_cell.length_a   1.000
_cell.length_b   1.000
_cell.length_c   1.000
_cell.angle_alpha   90.00
_cell.angle_beta   90.00
_cell.angle_gamma   90.00
#
_symmetry.space_group_name_H-M   'P 1'
#
loop_
_entity.id
_entity.type
_entity.pdbx_description
1 polymer ?
#
loop_
_entity_poly.entity_id
_entity_poly.type
_entity_poly.pdbx_seq_one_letter_code
_entity_poly.pdbx_strand_id
1 'polypeptide(L)'
;MATTDAGSKAGLETFEGINIDYEKAYQNNKLKITCVTKAISILLQDRRSSMLVVEPDSAGLDVVGFDISPKMVQLAQSRVKGSFSVADMAEYEVEEETFAGAFMIFAHLQMSYAAVHAAAYKYARALQPGGIIVLGQSPGGQHVKEESAYDETRTYVEDYNVPLMGEPLPTFLMSAKGQRDFF
;
A
#
# COMPACT_ATOMS: atom_id res chain seq x y z
N MET A 1 -9.20 -15.29 -17.75
CA MET A 1 -7.98 -15.20 -16.93
C MET A 1 -7.74 -13.73 -16.73
N ALA A 2 -7.95 -13.21 -15.53
CA ALA A 2 -7.54 -11.85 -15.20
C ALA A 2 -6.01 -11.79 -15.36
N THR A 3 -5.53 -10.74 -16.02
CA THR A 3 -4.11 -10.53 -16.26
C THR A 3 -3.61 -9.61 -15.16
N THR A 4 -2.73 -10.16 -14.31
CA THR A 4 -1.96 -9.43 -13.29
C THR A 4 -1.41 -8.15 -13.90
N ASP A 5 -1.57 -7.03 -13.18
CA ASP A 5 -1.03 -5.74 -13.63
C ASP A 5 0.48 -5.86 -13.87
N ALA A 6 0.97 -5.27 -14.96
CA ALA A 6 2.39 -5.38 -15.32
C ALA A 6 3.29 -4.79 -14.22
N GLY A 7 2.81 -3.74 -13.55
CA GLY A 7 3.46 -3.13 -12.40
C GLY A 7 3.40 -4.00 -11.14
N SER A 8 2.26 -4.65 -10.86
CA SER A 8 2.16 -5.66 -9.79
C SER A 8 3.18 -6.80 -9.98
N LYS A 9 3.35 -7.28 -11.22
CA LYS A 9 4.33 -8.32 -11.54
C LYS A 9 5.77 -7.83 -11.39
N ALA A 10 6.08 -6.61 -11.84
CA ALA A 10 7.40 -6.00 -11.66
C ALA A 10 7.74 -5.80 -10.17
N GLY A 11 6.73 -5.41 -9.38
CA GLY A 11 6.74 -5.38 -7.93
C GLY A 11 7.16 -6.73 -7.34
N LEU A 12 6.41 -7.79 -7.67
CA LEU A 12 6.72 -9.14 -7.20
C LEU A 12 8.16 -9.54 -7.51
N GLU A 13 8.60 -9.38 -8.76
CA GLU A 13 9.95 -9.76 -9.18
C GLU A 13 11.03 -9.01 -8.39
N THR A 14 10.84 -7.72 -8.17
CA THR A 14 11.80 -6.88 -7.43
C THR A 14 11.85 -7.24 -5.95
N PHE A 15 10.69 -7.27 -5.28
CA PHE A 15 10.63 -7.50 -3.84
C PHE A 15 10.86 -8.97 -3.45
N GLU A 16 10.65 -9.94 -4.35
CA GLU A 16 11.14 -11.33 -4.15
C GLU A 16 12.67 -11.42 -4.17
N GLY A 17 13.32 -10.58 -5.00
CA GLY A 17 14.78 -10.49 -5.06
C GLY A 17 15.39 -9.86 -3.80
N ILE A 18 14.77 -8.78 -3.30
CA ILE A 18 15.20 -8.07 -2.07
C ILE A 18 14.84 -8.89 -0.81
N ASN A 19 13.66 -9.51 -0.81
CA ASN A 19 13.16 -10.40 0.24
C ASN A 19 13.23 -9.75 1.65
N ILE A 20 13.61 -10.52 2.67
CA ILE A 20 13.69 -10.12 4.07
C ILE A 20 14.59 -8.88 4.32
N ASP A 21 15.47 -8.51 3.39
CA ASP A 21 16.32 -7.34 3.58
C ASP A 21 15.52 -6.03 3.50
N TYR A 22 14.40 -6.01 2.78
CA TYR A 22 13.44 -4.90 2.82
C TYR A 22 12.87 -4.72 4.24
N GLU A 23 12.43 -5.82 4.85
CA GLU A 23 11.91 -5.83 6.22
C GLU A 23 12.98 -5.39 7.22
N LYS A 24 14.22 -5.89 7.10
CA LYS A 24 15.33 -5.46 7.98
C LYS A 24 15.57 -3.96 7.89
N ALA A 25 15.48 -3.38 6.70
CA ALA A 25 15.70 -1.96 6.46
C ALA A 25 14.55 -1.08 7.00
N TYR A 26 13.29 -1.51 6.86
CA TYR A 26 12.13 -0.62 7.04
C TYR A 26 11.12 -1.04 8.12
N GLN A 27 11.24 -2.22 8.73
CA GLN A 27 10.28 -2.67 9.78
C GLN A 27 10.18 -1.65 10.93
N ASN A 28 11.29 -1.01 11.31
CA ASN A 28 11.37 -0.04 12.41
C ASN A 28 11.25 1.42 11.96
N ASN A 29 10.71 1.67 10.76
CA ASN A 29 10.51 3.01 10.26
C ASN A 29 9.52 3.77 11.18
N LYS A 30 10.03 4.76 11.92
CA LYS A 30 9.25 5.52 12.92
C LYS A 30 8.05 6.26 12.31
N LEU A 31 8.18 6.75 11.08
CA LEU A 31 7.08 7.43 10.38
C LEU A 31 5.98 6.42 10.02
N LYS A 32 6.36 5.25 9.46
CA LYS A 32 5.42 4.15 9.18
C LYS A 32 4.64 3.76 10.43
N ILE A 33 5.36 3.47 11.52
CA ILE A 33 4.77 3.07 12.80
C ILE A 33 3.82 4.16 13.32
N THR A 34 4.26 5.42 13.35
CA THR A 34 3.45 6.53 13.86
C THR A 34 2.17 6.72 13.06
N CYS A 35 2.25 6.67 11.72
CA CYS A 35 1.09 6.80 10.84
C CYS A 35 0.09 5.65 11.07
N VAL A 36 0.57 4.42 11.16
CA VAL A 36 -0.31 3.27 11.40
C VAL A 36 -0.93 3.31 12.79
N THR A 37 -0.15 3.60 13.84
CA THR A 37 -0.71 3.75 15.19
C THR A 37 -1.78 4.84 15.24
N LYS A 38 -1.57 5.96 14.52
CA LYS A 38 -2.58 7.02 14.43
C LYS A 38 -3.85 6.54 13.73
N ALA A 39 -3.73 5.83 12.61
CA ALA A 39 -4.88 5.28 11.89
C ALA A 39 -5.65 4.26 12.74
N ILE A 40 -4.97 3.33 13.41
CA ILE A 40 -5.58 2.38 14.36
C ILE A 40 -6.31 3.12 15.49
N SER A 41 -5.74 4.21 16.01
CA SER A 41 -6.38 5.00 17.07
C SER A 41 -7.69 5.67 16.61
N ILE A 42 -7.84 5.96 15.32
CA ILE A 42 -9.09 6.46 14.73
C ILE A 42 -10.09 5.31 14.63
N LEU A 43 -9.66 4.16 14.12
CA LEU A 43 -10.51 2.96 13.95
C LEU A 43 -11.06 2.40 15.27
N LEU A 44 -10.31 2.46 16.36
CA LEU A 44 -10.73 1.91 17.65
C LEU A 44 -11.71 2.81 18.42
N GLN A 45 -11.89 4.06 17.99
CA GLN A 45 -12.93 4.93 18.56
C GLN A 45 -14.34 4.50 18.13
N ASP A 46 -14.45 3.80 17.01
CA ASP A 46 -15.71 3.30 16.44
C ASP A 46 -15.77 1.77 16.57
N ARG A 47 -16.56 1.25 17.52
CA ARG A 47 -16.35 -0.09 18.10
C ARG A 47 -16.88 -1.28 17.27
N ARG A 48 -16.38 -1.52 16.06
CA ARG A 48 -16.47 -2.81 15.31
C ARG A 48 -15.65 -2.71 14.02
N SER A 49 -14.38 -3.10 14.05
CA SER A 49 -13.45 -2.78 12.96
C SER A 49 -12.70 -4.02 12.45
N SER A 50 -13.21 -4.62 11.38
CA SER A 50 -12.44 -5.48 10.46
C SER A 50 -11.55 -4.59 9.60
N MET A 51 -10.28 -4.98 9.41
CA MET A 51 -9.26 -4.16 8.76
C MET A 51 -8.65 -4.93 7.58
N LEU A 52 -8.59 -4.29 6.41
CA LEU A 52 -7.81 -4.78 5.28
C LEU A 52 -6.38 -4.22 5.39
N VAL A 53 -5.40 -5.10 5.54
CA VAL A 53 -4.03 -4.74 5.94
C VAL A 53 -2.98 -5.33 5.01
N VAL A 54 -2.05 -4.49 4.58
CA VAL A 54 -0.79 -4.89 3.93
C VAL A 54 0.39 -4.61 4.89
N GLU A 55 0.36 -5.23 6.09
CA GLU A 55 1.10 -4.94 7.36
C GLU A 55 0.75 -3.59 8.06
N PRO A 56 0.59 -3.49 9.42
CA PRO A 56 1.35 -4.13 10.53
C PRO A 56 0.52 -4.52 11.81
N ASP A 57 1.22 -4.78 12.94
CA ASP A 57 0.75 -5.20 14.28
C ASP A 57 -0.58 -4.55 14.74
N SER A 58 -1.61 -5.39 14.84
CA SER A 58 -3.02 -5.02 14.84
C SER A 58 -3.68 -5.33 16.18
N ALA A 59 -3.03 -4.99 17.30
CA ALA A 59 -3.54 -5.30 18.64
C ALA A 59 -5.02 -4.92 18.80
N GLY A 60 -5.91 -5.92 18.73
CA GLY A 60 -7.36 -5.78 18.91
C GLY A 60 -8.22 -5.71 17.64
N LEU A 61 -7.66 -5.78 16.43
CA LEU A 61 -8.39 -5.73 15.16
C LEU A 61 -8.43 -7.11 14.47
N ASP A 62 -9.54 -7.40 13.77
CA ASP A 62 -9.64 -8.57 12.89
C ASP A 62 -9.04 -8.21 11.54
N VAL A 63 -7.98 -8.91 11.14
CA VAL A 63 -7.16 -8.54 9.98
C VAL A 63 -7.41 -9.50 8.83
N VAL A 64 -7.71 -8.92 7.66
CA VAL A 64 -7.62 -9.59 6.37
C VAL A 64 -6.45 -8.98 5.62
N GLY A 65 -5.49 -9.81 5.22
CA GLY A 65 -4.33 -9.37 4.46
C GLY A 65 -4.11 -10.20 3.21
N PHE A 66 -3.47 -9.59 2.22
CA PHE A 66 -3.00 -10.30 1.05
C PHE A 66 -1.72 -9.66 0.54
N ASP A 67 -0.93 -10.46 -0.16
CA ASP A 67 0.25 -10.01 -0.87
C ASP A 67 0.43 -10.89 -2.11
N ILE A 68 1.00 -10.34 -3.19
CA ILE A 68 1.29 -11.11 -4.40
C ILE A 68 2.43 -12.10 -4.17
N SER A 69 3.30 -11.86 -3.19
CA SER A 69 4.37 -12.75 -2.74
C SER A 69 3.87 -13.80 -1.74
N PRO A 70 3.98 -15.10 -2.06
CA PRO A 70 3.73 -16.17 -1.11
C PRO A 70 4.62 -16.10 0.15
N LYS A 71 5.86 -15.58 0.01
CA LYS A 71 6.78 -15.44 1.14
C LYS A 71 6.32 -14.36 2.11
N MET A 72 5.84 -13.22 1.60
CA MET A 72 5.31 -12.14 2.44
C MET A 72 4.05 -12.57 3.17
N VAL A 73 3.17 -13.34 2.53
CA VAL A 73 2.00 -13.94 3.19
C VAL A 73 2.42 -14.85 4.35
N GLN A 74 3.39 -15.75 4.15
CA GLN A 74 3.89 -16.62 5.22
C GLN A 74 4.50 -15.83 6.38
N LEU A 75 5.24 -14.74 6.07
CA LEU A 75 5.82 -13.87 7.06
C LEU A 75 4.75 -13.16 7.88
N ALA A 76 3.73 -12.60 7.22
CA ALA A 76 2.61 -11.91 7.86
C ALA A 76 1.83 -12.86 8.78
N GLN A 77 1.52 -14.08 8.32
CA GLN A 77 0.86 -15.13 9.12
C GLN A 77 1.64 -15.50 10.39
N SER A 78 2.97 -15.42 10.35
CA SER A 78 3.82 -15.71 11.52
C SER A 78 3.85 -14.60 12.57
N ARG A 79 3.47 -13.37 12.20
CA ARG A 79 3.62 -12.16 13.02
C ARG A 79 2.29 -11.59 13.50
N VAL A 80 1.25 -11.70 12.69
CA VAL A 80 -0.04 -11.03 12.90
C VAL A 80 -1.15 -12.07 12.90
N LYS A 81 -2.07 -11.97 13.86
CA LYS A 81 -3.28 -12.80 13.86
C LYS A 81 -4.27 -12.25 12.84
N GLY A 82 -4.70 -13.09 11.90
CA GLY A 82 -5.65 -12.70 10.86
C GLY A 82 -5.78 -13.76 9.76
N SER A 83 -6.55 -13.43 8.73
CA SER A 83 -6.70 -14.21 7.51
C SER A 83 -5.79 -13.64 6.42
N PHE A 84 -4.87 -14.46 5.90
CA PHE A 84 -3.93 -14.02 4.87
C PHE A 84 -3.96 -14.91 3.65
N SER A 85 -3.91 -14.30 2.46
CA SER A 85 -3.98 -15.01 1.17
C SER A 85 -3.00 -14.44 0.14
N VAL A 86 -2.59 -15.25 -0.83
CA VAL A 86 -1.77 -14.78 -1.95
C VAL A 86 -2.68 -14.19 -3.01
N ALA A 87 -2.54 -12.90 -3.32
CA ALA A 87 -3.34 -12.23 -4.35
C ALA A 87 -2.66 -10.96 -4.88
N ASP A 88 -2.92 -10.63 -6.14
CA ASP A 88 -2.61 -9.31 -6.70
C ASP A 88 -3.62 -8.28 -6.16
N MET A 89 -3.12 -7.15 -5.68
CA MET A 89 -3.94 -6.01 -5.24
C MET A 89 -4.89 -5.51 -6.35
N ALA A 90 -4.44 -5.50 -7.61
CA ALA A 90 -5.30 -5.10 -8.72
C ALA A 90 -6.52 -6.04 -8.88
N GLU A 91 -6.37 -7.32 -8.54
CA GLU A 91 -7.36 -8.37 -8.76
C GLU A 91 -8.11 -8.82 -7.50
N TYR A 92 -7.63 -8.45 -6.30
CA TYR A 92 -8.25 -8.89 -5.06
C TYR A 92 -9.68 -8.36 -4.94
N GLU A 93 -10.64 -9.28 -4.81
CA GLU A 93 -12.06 -8.98 -4.68
C GLU A 93 -12.40 -8.66 -3.22
N VAL A 94 -13.27 -7.68 -3.03
CA VAL A 94 -13.71 -7.21 -1.72
C VAL A 94 -15.23 -7.09 -1.70
N GLU A 95 -15.83 -7.52 -0.59
CA GLU A 95 -17.24 -7.26 -0.32
C GLU A 95 -17.42 -5.79 0.10
N GLU A 96 -18.46 -5.12 -0.42
CA GLU A 96 -18.76 -3.73 -0.08
C GLU A 96 -19.13 -3.58 1.40
N GLU A 97 -18.87 -2.40 1.99
CA GLU A 97 -19.23 -2.06 3.37
C GLU A 97 -18.80 -3.07 4.44
N THR A 98 -17.66 -3.73 4.25
CA THR A 98 -17.20 -4.84 5.11
C THR A 98 -16.11 -4.42 6.09
N PHE A 99 -15.32 -3.39 5.79
CA PHE A 99 -14.14 -3.01 6.57
C PHE A 99 -14.28 -1.63 7.20
N ALA A 100 -13.73 -1.45 8.40
CA ALA A 100 -13.60 -0.12 8.99
C ALA A 100 -12.36 0.62 8.47
N GLY A 101 -11.37 -0.10 7.94
CA GLY A 101 -10.20 0.52 7.33
C GLY A 101 -9.48 -0.32 6.29
N ALA A 102 -8.85 0.36 5.34
CA ALA A 102 -8.01 -0.25 4.30
C ALA A 102 -6.63 0.42 4.25
N PHE A 103 -5.57 -0.39 4.23
CA PHE A 103 -4.18 0.10 4.29
C PHE A 103 -3.41 -0.30 3.03
N MET A 104 -2.98 0.69 2.27
CA MET A 104 -2.11 0.59 1.10
C MET A 104 -0.83 1.38 1.38
N ILE A 105 0.16 0.76 2.03
CA ILE A 105 1.40 1.44 2.44
C ILE A 105 2.57 0.80 1.70
N PHE A 106 3.20 1.57 0.80
CA PHE A 106 4.31 1.13 -0.07
C PHE A 106 4.02 -0.11 -0.96
N ALA A 107 2.78 -0.60 -1.00
CA ALA A 107 2.39 -1.79 -1.77
C ALA A 107 2.28 -1.52 -3.29
N HIS A 108 2.14 -0.26 -3.68
CA HIS A 108 1.76 0.17 -5.03
C HIS A 108 2.91 0.83 -5.80
N LEU A 109 4.15 0.72 -5.29
CA LEU A 109 5.30 1.51 -5.76
C LEU A 109 5.66 1.28 -7.23
N GLN A 110 5.39 0.12 -7.82
CA GLN A 110 5.71 -0.16 -9.23
C GLN A 110 4.48 -0.21 -10.14
N MET A 111 3.31 0.15 -9.63
CA MET A 111 2.06 0.15 -10.39
C MET A 111 1.82 1.48 -11.10
N SER A 112 1.05 1.46 -12.18
CA SER A 112 0.57 2.68 -12.83
C SER A 112 -0.42 3.44 -11.95
N TYR A 113 -0.48 4.77 -12.05
CA TYR A 113 -1.50 5.63 -11.46
C TYR A 113 -2.90 5.09 -11.72
N ALA A 114 -3.19 4.64 -12.95
CA ALA A 114 -4.49 4.08 -13.29
C ALA A 114 -4.82 2.84 -12.44
N ALA A 115 -3.86 1.93 -12.26
CA ALA A 115 -4.04 0.74 -11.44
C ALA A 115 -4.13 1.08 -9.94
N VAL A 116 -3.31 2.01 -9.44
CA VAL A 116 -3.36 2.48 -8.04
C VAL A 116 -4.69 3.17 -7.74
N HIS A 117 -5.15 4.04 -8.63
CA HIS A 117 -6.41 4.74 -8.52
C HIS A 117 -7.59 3.75 -8.53
N ALA A 118 -7.61 2.79 -9.45
CA ALA A 118 -8.64 1.75 -9.49
C ALA A 118 -8.66 0.90 -8.21
N ALA A 119 -7.50 0.47 -7.72
CA ALA A 119 -7.38 -0.31 -6.49
C ALA A 119 -7.85 0.48 -5.26
N ALA A 120 -7.44 1.74 -5.13
CA ALA A 120 -7.84 2.59 -4.01
C ALA A 120 -9.34 2.85 -3.98
N TYR A 121 -9.97 3.12 -5.13
CA TYR A 121 -11.42 3.27 -5.22
C TYR A 121 -12.15 1.96 -4.89
N LYS A 122 -11.64 0.82 -5.38
CA LYS A 122 -12.18 -0.51 -5.05
C LYS A 122 -12.19 -0.74 -3.54
N TYR A 123 -11.09 -0.43 -2.86
CA TYR A 123 -11.00 -0.61 -1.41
C TYR A 123 -11.77 0.45 -0.62
N ALA A 124 -11.90 1.67 -1.14
CA ALA A 124 -12.75 2.69 -0.53
C ALA A 124 -14.23 2.24 -0.51
N ARG A 125 -14.73 1.55 -1.56
CA ARG A 125 -16.09 0.99 -1.57
C ARG A 125 -16.30 -0.18 -0.61
N ALA A 126 -15.21 -0.86 -0.24
CA ALA A 126 -15.26 -1.92 0.76
C ALA A 126 -15.37 -1.38 2.19
N LEU A 127 -15.27 -0.06 2.39
CA LEU A 127 -15.35 0.56 3.70
C LEU A 127 -16.80 0.76 4.14
N GLN A 128 -17.06 0.50 5.41
CA GLN A 128 -18.28 0.91 6.10
C GLN A 128 -18.37 2.44 6.17
N PRO A 129 -19.58 3.01 6.33
CA PRO A 129 -19.73 4.43 6.63
C PRO A 129 -18.85 4.85 7.82
N GLY A 130 -18.01 5.88 7.62
CA GLY A 130 -17.05 6.35 8.63
C GLY A 130 -15.69 5.63 8.60
N GLY A 131 -15.53 4.61 7.75
CA GLY A 131 -14.26 3.94 7.55
C GLY A 131 -13.20 4.82 6.89
N ILE A 132 -11.93 4.42 7.01
CA ILE A 132 -10.80 5.20 6.49
C ILE A 132 -9.92 4.38 5.54
N ILE A 133 -9.36 5.04 4.55
CA ILE A 133 -8.29 4.49 3.71
C ILE A 133 -6.96 5.18 4.05
N VAL A 134 -5.91 4.38 4.16
CA VAL A 134 -4.55 4.84 4.44
C VAL A 134 -3.69 4.53 3.22
N LEU A 135 -3.36 5.56 2.45
CA LEU A 135 -2.44 5.48 1.32
C LEU A 135 -1.08 6.06 1.72
N GLY A 136 -0.08 5.19 1.90
CA GLY A 136 1.22 5.55 2.44
C GLY A 136 2.34 5.45 1.41
N GLN A 137 3.00 6.58 1.12
CA GLN A 137 4.23 6.65 0.33
C GLN A 137 5.01 7.93 0.64
N SER A 138 6.31 7.96 0.32
CA SER A 138 7.11 9.19 0.41
C SER A 138 6.60 10.22 -0.61
N PRO A 139 6.44 11.51 -0.24
CA PRO A 139 6.06 12.54 -1.20
C PRO A 139 7.08 12.65 -2.33
N GLY A 140 6.60 12.59 -3.58
CA GLY A 140 7.42 12.59 -4.78
C GLY A 140 8.37 13.78 -4.86
N GLY A 141 7.99 14.97 -4.37
CA GLY A 141 8.85 16.16 -4.37
C GLY A 141 10.16 16.02 -3.56
N GLN A 142 10.27 15.00 -2.69
CA GLN A 142 11.53 14.67 -2.04
C GLN A 142 12.54 14.08 -3.02
N HIS A 143 12.07 13.32 -4.01
CA HIS A 143 12.89 12.53 -4.95
C HIS A 143 12.91 13.11 -6.37
N VAL A 144 11.75 13.52 -6.88
CA VAL A 144 11.58 14.07 -8.22
C VAL A 144 11.97 15.54 -8.22
N LYS A 145 13.02 15.89 -8.97
CA LYS A 145 13.49 17.28 -9.13
C LYS A 145 13.16 17.87 -10.49
N GLU A 146 12.90 17.02 -11.47
CA GLU A 146 12.56 17.41 -12.82
C GLU A 146 11.04 17.63 -12.93
N GLU A 147 10.62 18.87 -13.20
CA GLU A 147 9.19 19.17 -13.37
C GLU A 147 8.56 18.43 -14.56
N SER A 148 9.34 18.18 -15.63
CA SER A 148 8.89 17.44 -16.82
C SER A 148 8.65 15.95 -16.59
N ALA A 149 9.10 15.39 -15.46
CA ALA A 149 8.81 14.01 -15.11
C ALA A 149 7.36 13.80 -14.64
N TYR A 150 6.72 14.88 -14.16
CA TYR A 150 5.33 14.83 -13.70
C TYR A 150 4.33 14.78 -14.85
N ASP A 151 3.16 14.22 -14.55
CA ASP A 151 1.97 14.37 -15.37
C ASP A 151 1.59 15.85 -15.58
N GLU A 152 0.67 16.11 -16.51
CA GLU A 152 0.23 17.46 -16.86
C GLU A 152 -0.28 18.29 -15.66
N THR A 153 -0.84 17.61 -14.65
CA THR A 153 -1.38 18.25 -13.44
C THR A 153 -0.36 18.42 -12.32
N ARG A 154 0.86 17.91 -12.49
CA ARG A 154 1.94 17.92 -11.49
C ARG A 154 1.57 17.18 -10.19
N THR A 155 0.76 16.15 -10.30
CA THR A 155 0.26 15.36 -9.17
C THR A 155 0.94 14.02 -9.02
N TYR A 156 1.45 13.40 -10.10
CA TYR A 156 2.16 12.12 -10.01
C TYR A 156 3.25 11.94 -11.08
N VAL A 157 4.14 10.98 -10.82
CA VAL A 157 5.10 10.42 -11.79
C VAL A 157 4.93 8.90 -11.80
N GLU A 158 5.23 8.29 -12.93
CA GLU A 158 5.34 6.83 -13.09
C GLU A 158 6.77 6.50 -13.55
N ASP A 159 7.22 5.28 -13.25
CA ASP A 159 8.53 4.75 -13.69
C ASP A 159 9.74 5.65 -13.38
N TYR A 160 9.63 6.50 -12.36
CA TYR A 160 10.71 7.40 -11.97
C TYR A 160 11.69 6.68 -11.05
N ASN A 161 12.96 6.62 -11.44
CA ASN A 161 14.00 5.95 -10.66
C ASN A 161 14.27 6.70 -9.35
N VAL A 162 13.91 6.08 -8.22
CA VAL A 162 14.29 6.54 -6.89
C VAL A 162 15.25 5.57 -6.21
N PRO A 163 16.16 6.08 -5.36
CA PRO A 163 17.06 5.21 -4.63
C PRO A 163 16.28 4.42 -3.56
N LEU A 164 16.03 3.14 -3.82
CA LEU A 164 15.54 2.18 -2.85
C LEU A 164 16.70 1.29 -2.40
N MET A 165 17.05 1.35 -1.10
CA MET A 165 18.18 0.59 -0.53
C MET A 165 19.53 0.81 -1.26
N GLY A 166 19.70 1.98 -1.89
CA GLY A 166 20.91 2.35 -2.63
C GLY A 166 20.84 2.09 -4.14
N GLU A 167 19.85 1.33 -4.61
CA GLU A 167 19.67 0.99 -6.02
C GLU A 167 18.50 1.75 -6.65
N PRO A 168 18.56 2.09 -7.94
CA PRO A 168 17.44 2.74 -8.63
C PRO A 168 16.26 1.77 -8.79
N LEU A 169 15.09 2.20 -8.33
CA LEU A 169 13.81 1.51 -8.53
C LEU A 169 12.86 2.38 -9.35
N PRO A 170 12.35 1.93 -10.51
CA PRO A 170 11.26 2.61 -11.22
C PRO A 170 10.03 2.66 -10.33
N THR A 171 9.63 3.86 -9.92
CA THR A 171 8.65 4.03 -8.85
C THR A 171 7.58 5.04 -9.22
N PHE A 172 6.33 4.66 -9.00
CA PHE A 172 5.19 5.55 -8.94
C PHE A 172 5.23 6.40 -7.67
N LEU A 173 5.17 7.72 -7.84
CA LEU A 173 5.14 8.67 -6.74
C LEU A 173 4.11 9.75 -6.98
N MET A 174 3.42 10.13 -5.92
CA MET A 174 2.56 11.31 -5.93
C MET A 174 3.28 12.51 -5.32
N SER A 175 3.12 13.68 -5.92
CA SER A 175 3.50 14.94 -5.30
C SER A 175 2.70 15.15 -4.00
N ALA A 176 3.15 16.06 -3.14
CA ALA A 176 2.39 16.38 -1.92
C ALA A 176 0.97 16.89 -2.23
N LYS A 177 0.77 17.50 -3.41
CA LYS A 177 -0.56 17.89 -3.91
C LYS A 177 -1.33 16.64 -4.35
N GLY A 178 -0.73 15.78 -5.17
CA GLY A 178 -1.37 14.54 -5.62
C GLY A 178 -1.84 13.64 -4.48
N GLN A 179 -1.06 13.53 -3.40
CA GLN A 179 -1.49 12.78 -2.22
C GLN A 179 -2.72 13.37 -1.50
N ARG A 180 -2.88 14.70 -1.49
CA ARG A 180 -4.01 15.37 -0.83
C ARG A 180 -5.28 15.35 -1.66
N ASP A 181 -5.13 15.34 -2.98
CA ASP A 181 -6.23 15.48 -3.93
C ASP A 181 -6.60 14.12 -4.58
N PHE A 182 -6.17 13.00 -3.98
CA PHE A 182 -6.27 11.67 -4.58
C PHE A 182 -7.70 11.10 -4.60
N PHE A 183 -8.55 11.54 -3.66
CA PHE A 183 -9.95 11.12 -3.54
C PHE A 183 -10.90 12.28 -3.82
#